data_AF-A0A6L8UEU5-F1
#
_entry.id   AF-A0A6L8UEU5-F1
#
_cell.length_a   1.000
_cell.length_b   1.000
_cell.length_c   1.000
_cell.angle_alpha   90.00
_cell.angle_beta   90.00
_cell.angle_gamma   90.00
#
_symmetry.space_group_name_H-M   'P 1'
#
loop_
_entity.id
_entity.type
_entity.pdbx_description
1 polymer ?
#
loop_
_entity_poly.entity_id
_entity_poly.type
_entity_poly.pdbx_seq_one_letter_code
_entity_poly.pdbx_strand_id
1 'polypeptide(L)'
;MKTITLFLIRFALSATALTIIFRYGLSYGMENKSAFVVASAAIIYGITMFILGWYFGKKDGEYLPIYDVGFRFHFTTYLVFNTVSLLWFVLGLNAHNEKVKIIYITAIIWGAVLITHFLFFLWTRKNSINNLYKEDLFD
;
A
#
# COMPACT_ATOMS: atom_id res chain seq x y z
N MET A 1 22.54 4.85 2.72
CA MET A 1 21.44 5.81 2.87
C MET A 1 20.22 5.13 3.48
N LYS A 2 19.36 5.87 4.20
CA LYS A 2 18.16 5.30 4.84
C LYS A 2 17.05 5.08 3.79
N THR A 3 16.82 3.83 3.40
CA THR A 3 15.68 3.42 2.54
C THR A 3 14.33 3.49 3.28
N ILE A 4 14.35 3.54 4.61
CA ILE A 4 13.17 3.75 5.45
C ILE A 4 13.23 5.18 5.98
N THR A 5 12.28 5.99 5.54
CA THR A 5 12.14 7.40 5.92
C THR A 5 11.00 7.57 6.91
N LEU A 6 10.98 8.70 7.61
CA LEU A 6 9.90 9.02 8.54
C LEU A 6 8.53 9.13 7.83
N PHE A 7 8.49 9.66 6.60
CA PHE A 7 7.24 9.76 5.83
C PHE A 7 6.73 8.39 5.39
N LEU A 8 7.61 7.46 5.01
CA LEU A 8 7.22 6.09 4.69
C LEU A 8 6.67 5.36 5.93
N ILE A 9 7.28 5.56 7.11
CA ILE A 9 6.78 4.99 8.38
C ILE A 9 5.40 5.56 8.71
N ARG A 10 5.24 6.90 8.63
CA ARG A 10 3.94 7.55 8.88
C ARG A 10 2.87 7.07 7.91
N PHE A 11 3.21 6.94 6.63
CA PHE A 11 2.33 6.35 5.63
C PHE A 11 1.96 4.90 5.99
N ALA A 12 2.92 4.06 6.34
CA ALA A 12 2.66 2.66 6.72
C ALA A 12 1.70 2.56 7.92
N LEU A 13 1.87 3.40 8.94
CA LEU A 13 0.99 3.45 10.10
C LEU A 13 -0.42 3.89 9.72
N SER A 14 -0.55 4.98 8.94
CA SER A 14 -1.86 5.47 8.48
C SER A 14 -2.55 4.46 7.56
N ALA A 15 -1.82 3.84 6.64
CA ALA A 15 -2.32 2.79 5.75
C ALA A 15 -2.79 1.56 6.55
N THR A 16 -2.07 1.19 7.62
CA THR A 16 -2.46 0.10 8.50
C THR A 16 -3.78 0.40 9.19
N ALA A 17 -3.92 1.60 9.78
CA ALA A 17 -5.16 2.03 10.42
C ALA A 17 -6.34 2.05 9.43
N LEU A 18 -6.15 2.63 8.25
CA LEU A 18 -7.17 2.65 7.20
C LEU A 18 -7.55 1.25 6.73
N THR A 19 -6.58 0.34 6.60
CA THR A 19 -6.84 -1.03 6.16
C THR A 19 -7.64 -1.80 7.21
N ILE A 20 -7.36 -1.58 8.50
CA ILE A 20 -8.17 -2.14 9.60
C ILE A 20 -9.61 -1.63 9.52
N ILE A 21 -9.81 -0.31 9.36
CA ILE A 21 -11.15 0.29 9.23
C ILE A 21 -11.87 -0.26 8.00
N PHE A 22 -11.17 -0.39 6.87
CA PHE A 22 -11.71 -0.98 5.65
C PHE A 22 -12.13 -2.44 5.87
N ARG A 23 -11.27 -3.28 6.48
CA ARG A 23 -11.59 -4.68 6.76
C ARG A 23 -12.80 -4.80 7.68
N TYR A 24 -12.91 -3.96 8.70
CA TYR A 24 -14.09 -3.88 9.55
C TYR A 24 -15.35 -3.55 8.73
N GLY A 25 -15.33 -2.48 7.94
CA GLY A 25 -16.47 -2.06 7.11
C GLY A 25 -16.87 -3.12 6.07
N LEU A 26 -15.88 -3.77 5.44
CA LEU A 26 -16.08 -4.85 4.49
C LEU A 26 -16.74 -6.06 5.16
N SER A 27 -16.17 -6.58 6.25
CA SER A 27 -16.73 -7.73 6.97
C SER A 27 -18.12 -7.42 7.50
N TYR A 28 -18.34 -6.25 8.11
CA TYR A 28 -19.67 -5.82 8.56
C TYR A 28 -20.68 -5.75 7.41
N GLY A 29 -20.31 -5.13 6.28
CA GLY A 29 -21.19 -5.04 5.11
C GLY A 29 -21.53 -6.40 4.52
N MET A 30 -20.55 -7.31 4.46
CA MET A 30 -20.73 -8.67 3.97
C MET A 30 -21.63 -9.52 4.88
N GLU A 31 -21.46 -9.42 6.20
CA GLU A 31 -22.27 -10.12 7.19
C GLU A 31 -23.74 -9.66 7.13
N ASN A 32 -23.96 -8.35 7.00
CA ASN A 32 -25.29 -7.74 6.91
C ASN A 32 -25.87 -7.73 5.48
N LYS A 33 -25.20 -8.36 4.51
CA LYS A 33 -25.59 -8.38 3.09
C LYS A 33 -25.85 -6.98 2.50
N SER A 34 -25.17 -5.96 3.02
CA SER A 34 -25.33 -4.57 2.63
C SER A 34 -24.28 -4.19 1.58
N ALA A 35 -24.68 -4.27 0.31
CA ALA A 35 -23.84 -3.84 -0.81
C ALA A 35 -23.44 -2.36 -0.72
N PHE A 36 -24.31 -1.52 -0.17
CA PHE A 36 -24.02 -0.11 0.07
C PHE A 36 -22.84 0.08 1.01
N VAL A 37 -22.82 -0.61 2.16
CA VAL A 37 -21.71 -0.49 3.12
C VAL A 37 -20.41 -1.01 2.53
N VAL A 38 -20.45 -2.14 1.82
CA VAL A 38 -19.27 -2.69 1.13
C VAL A 38 -18.71 -1.68 0.11
N ALA A 39 -19.58 -1.11 -0.73
CA ALA A 39 -19.20 -0.14 -1.75
C ALA A 39 -18.63 1.15 -1.11
N SER A 40 -19.31 1.70 -0.11
CA SER A 40 -18.85 2.89 0.61
C SER A 40 -17.50 2.66 1.30
N ALA A 41 -17.31 1.52 1.97
CA ALA A 41 -16.04 1.17 2.59
C ALA A 41 -14.90 1.11 1.55
N ALA A 42 -15.14 0.47 0.40
CA ALA A 42 -14.16 0.39 -0.67
C ALA A 42 -13.82 1.75 -1.30
N ILE A 43 -14.82 2.59 -1.58
CA ILE A 43 -14.63 3.93 -2.16
C ILE A 43 -13.86 4.82 -1.19
N ILE A 44 -14.29 4.89 0.08
CA ILE A 44 -13.62 5.70 1.10
C ILE A 44 -12.18 5.24 1.30
N TYR A 45 -11.94 3.93 1.37
CA TYR A 45 -10.60 3.37 1.47
C TYR A 45 -9.73 3.76 0.27
N GLY A 46 -10.23 3.59 -0.96
CA GLY A 46 -9.51 3.95 -2.17
C GLY A 46 -9.13 5.44 -2.23
N ILE A 47 -10.07 6.34 -1.95
CA ILE A 47 -9.84 7.79 -1.96
C ILE A 47 -8.83 8.18 -0.89
N THR A 48 -9.00 7.69 0.34
CA THR A 48 -8.10 8.05 1.45
C THR A 48 -6.69 7.49 1.25
N MET A 49 -6.55 6.25 0.79
CA MET A 49 -5.25 5.67 0.44
C MET A 49 -4.55 6.43 -0.68
N PHE A 50 -5.28 6.87 -1.71
CA PHE A 50 -4.72 7.70 -2.77
C PHE A 50 -4.20 9.04 -2.24
N ILE A 51 -5.01 9.75 -1.44
CA ILE A 51 -4.62 11.03 -0.83
C ILE A 51 -3.38 10.87 0.05
N LEU A 52 -3.34 9.83 0.91
CA LEU A 52 -2.20 9.59 1.79
C LEU A 52 -0.94 9.21 1.01
N GLY A 53 -1.06 8.34 0.01
CA GLY A 53 0.06 7.96 -0.85
C GLY A 53 0.64 9.16 -1.59
N TRP A 54 -0.23 10.01 -2.14
CA TRP A 54 0.17 11.25 -2.79
C TRP A 54 0.86 12.22 -1.82
N TYR A 55 0.23 12.50 -0.67
CA TYR A 55 0.75 13.44 0.32
C TYR A 55 2.10 13.02 0.89
N PHE A 56 2.19 11.78 1.40
CA PHE A 56 3.42 11.29 2.01
C PHE A 56 4.49 10.99 0.97
N GLY A 57 4.13 10.50 -0.23
CA GLY A 57 5.07 10.28 -1.32
C GLY A 57 5.71 11.58 -1.80
N LYS A 58 4.90 12.63 -1.99
CA LYS A 58 5.42 13.98 -2.32
C LYS A 58 6.36 14.49 -1.23
N LYS A 59 5.96 14.38 0.04
CA LYS A 59 6.81 14.81 1.18
C LYS A 59 8.10 14.00 1.31
N ASP A 60 8.07 12.71 0.97
CA ASP A 60 9.26 11.87 0.98
C ASP A 60 10.27 12.30 -0.10
N GLY A 61 9.78 12.54 -1.33
CA GLY A 61 10.60 13.01 -2.43
C GLY A 61 11.19 14.40 -2.20
N GLU A 62 10.43 15.32 -1.58
CA GLU A 62 10.91 16.65 -1.18
C GLU A 62 11.98 16.59 -0.06
N TYR A 63 11.91 15.58 0.81
CA TYR A 63 12.83 15.45 1.95
C TYR A 63 14.17 14.82 1.58
N LEU A 64 14.13 13.77 0.77
CA LEU A 64 15.30 13.09 0.27
C LEU A 64 14.94 12.58 -1.13
N PRO A 65 15.59 13.06 -2.21
CA PRO A 65 15.23 12.71 -3.58
C PRO A 65 15.72 11.29 -3.91
N ILE A 66 15.18 10.31 -3.18
CA ILE A 66 15.45 8.91 -3.41
C ILE A 66 14.71 8.52 -4.69
N TYR A 67 15.44 7.88 -5.58
CA TYR A 67 14.97 7.47 -6.90
C TYR A 67 13.71 6.57 -6.87
N ASP A 68 13.41 5.93 -5.74
CA ASP A 68 12.49 4.80 -5.63
C ASP A 68 11.19 5.09 -4.85
N VAL A 69 10.85 6.36 -4.63
CA VAL A 69 9.65 6.76 -3.86
C VAL A 69 8.40 6.01 -4.31
N GLY A 70 8.13 5.94 -5.62
CA GLY A 70 6.97 5.22 -6.15
C GLY A 70 6.95 3.73 -5.76
N PHE A 71 8.07 3.03 -5.96
CA PHE A 71 8.15 1.61 -5.63
C PHE A 71 7.99 1.35 -4.14
N ARG A 72 8.67 2.11 -3.28
CA ARG A 72 8.64 1.91 -1.81
C ARG A 72 7.23 2.06 -1.24
N PHE A 73 6.48 3.05 -1.71
CA PHE A 73 5.11 3.27 -1.26
C PHE A 73 4.16 2.18 -1.76
N HIS A 74 4.27 1.75 -3.02
CA HIS A 74 3.49 0.64 -3.55
C HIS A 74 3.80 -0.68 -2.84
N PHE A 75 5.08 -0.97 -2.59
CA PHE A 75 5.52 -2.16 -1.87
C PHE A 75 5.02 -2.16 -0.42
N THR A 76 5.10 -1.02 0.26
CA THR A 76 4.57 -0.85 1.61
C THR A 76 3.07 -1.08 1.66
N THR A 77 2.32 -0.51 0.70
CA THR A 77 0.87 -0.71 0.62
C THR A 77 0.52 -2.18 0.40
N TYR A 78 1.26 -2.86 -0.49
CA TYR A 78 1.09 -4.30 -0.74
C TYR A 78 1.28 -5.12 0.55
N LEU A 79 2.37 -4.87 1.29
CA LEU A 79 2.65 -5.59 2.53
C LEU A 79 1.58 -5.32 3.59
N VAL A 80 1.23 -4.06 3.81
CA VAL A 80 0.22 -3.67 4.81
C VAL A 80 -1.13 -4.30 4.49
N PHE A 81 -1.62 -4.15 3.26
CA PHE A 81 -2.94 -4.66 2.88
C PHE A 81 -3.03 -6.18 3.06
N ASN A 82 -2.06 -6.93 2.53
CA ASN A 82 -2.09 -8.39 2.59
C ASN A 82 -1.87 -8.91 4.01
N THR A 83 -0.97 -8.29 4.79
CA THR A 83 -0.73 -8.69 6.18
C THR A 83 -1.95 -8.45 7.05
N VAL A 84 -2.53 -7.24 7.00
CA VAL A 84 -3.73 -6.92 7.79
C VAL A 84 -4.90 -7.80 7.38
N SER A 85 -5.10 -8.02 6.07
CA SER A 85 -6.19 -8.87 5.58
C SER A 85 -6.00 -10.32 6.02
N LEU A 86 -4.79 -10.87 5.96
CA LEU A 86 -4.52 -12.23 6.41
C LEU A 86 -4.72 -12.36 7.93
N LEU A 87 -4.20 -11.42 8.71
CA LEU A 87 -4.40 -11.38 10.17
C LEU A 87 -5.89 -11.29 10.51
N TRP A 88 -6.67 -10.54 9.74
CA TRP A 88 -8.12 -10.43 9.93
C TRP A 88 -8.82 -11.80 9.90
N PHE A 89 -8.41 -12.68 8.98
CA PHE A 89 -8.91 -14.06 8.91
C PHE A 89 -8.34 -14.95 10.00
N VAL A 90 -7.05 -14.85 10.29
CA VAL A 90 -6.40 -15.65 11.36
C VAL A 90 -7.03 -15.37 12.72
N LEU A 91 -7.44 -14.13 12.96
CA LEU A 91 -8.12 -13.70 14.19
C LEU A 91 -9.64 -13.97 14.19
N GLY A 92 -10.19 -14.54 13.12
CA GLY A 92 -11.63 -14.84 13.01
C GLY A 92 -12.53 -13.60 12.94
N LEU A 93 -11.99 -12.46 12.49
CA LEU A 93 -12.73 -11.19 12.38
C LEU A 93 -13.48 -11.05 11.04
N ASN A 94 -13.29 -12.00 10.12
CA ASN A 94 -13.96 -12.02 8.81
C ASN A 94 -15.44 -12.38 8.94
N ALA A 95 -16.25 -11.94 7.98
CA ALA A 95 -17.64 -12.38 7.86
C ALA A 95 -17.73 -13.86 7.47
N HIS A 96 -18.86 -14.51 7.76
CA HIS A 96 -19.05 -15.94 7.52
C HIS A 96 -18.98 -16.33 6.04
N ASN A 97 -19.37 -15.41 5.15
CA ASN A 97 -19.39 -15.61 3.70
C ASN A 97 -18.08 -15.18 3.01
N GLU A 98 -17.12 -14.60 3.74
CA GLU A 98 -15.83 -14.23 3.19
C GLU A 98 -14.91 -15.46 3.02
N LYS A 99 -14.15 -15.48 1.91
CA LYS A 99 -13.25 -16.59 1.59
C LYS A 99 -11.81 -16.09 1.60
N VAL A 100 -10.96 -16.69 2.44
CA VAL A 100 -9.52 -16.35 2.53
C VAL A 100 -8.81 -16.51 1.18
N LYS A 101 -9.28 -17.42 0.32
CA LYS A 101 -8.79 -17.61 -1.05
C LYS A 101 -8.77 -16.31 -1.87
N ILE A 102 -9.70 -15.39 -1.63
CA ILE A 102 -9.73 -14.10 -2.33
C ILE A 102 -8.52 -13.23 -1.96
N ILE A 103 -8.06 -13.26 -0.70
CA ILE A 103 -6.84 -12.57 -0.28
C ILE A 103 -5.64 -13.15 -1.03
N TYR A 104 -5.49 -14.48 -1.10
CA TYR A 104 -4.37 -15.09 -1.80
C TYR A 104 -4.35 -14.78 -3.29
N ILE A 105 -5.50 -14.84 -3.96
CA ILE A 105 -5.61 -14.47 -5.38
C ILE A 105 -5.21 -13.00 -5.58
N THR A 106 -5.70 -12.11 -4.70
CA THR A 106 -5.38 -10.68 -4.75
C THR A 106 -3.88 -10.45 -4.56
N ALA A 107 -3.27 -11.11 -3.57
CA ALA A 107 -1.84 -11.03 -3.27
C ALA A 107 -0.98 -11.50 -4.45
N ILE A 108 -1.41 -12.54 -5.17
CA ILE A 108 -0.69 -13.08 -6.33
C ILE A 108 -0.79 -12.13 -7.53
N ILE A 109 -2.01 -11.71 -7.90
CA ILE A 109 -2.22 -10.82 -9.05
C ILE A 109 -1.52 -9.48 -8.83
N TRP A 110 -1.72 -8.86 -7.66
CA TRP A 110 -1.05 -7.61 -7.32
C TRP A 110 0.46 -7.80 -7.17
N GLY A 111 0.90 -8.91 -6.61
CA GLY A 111 2.32 -9.26 -6.50
C GLY A 111 3.02 -9.30 -7.87
N ALA A 112 2.37 -9.86 -8.89
CA ALA A 112 2.91 -9.87 -10.26
C ALA A 112 3.09 -8.46 -10.85
N VAL A 113 2.12 -7.56 -10.62
CA VAL A 113 2.22 -6.15 -11.02
C VAL A 113 3.36 -5.46 -10.27
N LEU A 114 3.51 -5.75 -8.97
CA LEU A 114 4.56 -5.18 -8.14
C LEU A 114 5.96 -5.67 -8.52
N ILE A 115 6.10 -6.93 -8.90
CA ILE A 115 7.35 -7.48 -9.46
C ILE A 115 7.70 -6.75 -10.75
N THR A 116 6.73 -6.53 -11.63
CA THR A 116 6.95 -5.74 -12.85
C THR A 116 7.45 -4.33 -12.51
N HIS A 117 6.81 -3.64 -11.56
CA HIS A 117 7.27 -2.33 -11.08
C HIS A 117 8.68 -2.37 -10.47
N PHE A 118 9.02 -3.43 -9.74
CA PHE A 118 10.35 -3.63 -9.19
C PHE A 118 11.42 -3.77 -10.29
N LEU A 119 11.13 -4.54 -11.34
CA LEU A 119 12.03 -4.69 -12.49
C LEU A 119 12.25 -3.36 -13.22
N PHE A 120 11.19 -2.57 -13.42
CA PHE A 120 11.32 -1.21 -13.95
C PHE A 120 12.21 -0.33 -13.08
N PHE A 121 11.99 -0.33 -11.76
CA PHE A 121 12.85 0.39 -10.81
C PHE A 121 14.33 -0.04 -10.94
N LEU A 122 14.61 -1.34 -11.00
CA LEU A 122 15.98 -1.86 -11.18
C LEU A 122 16.61 -1.46 -12.51
N TRP A 123 15.80 -1.32 -13.56
CA TRP A 123 16.30 -0.88 -14.86
C TRP A 123 16.67 0.61 -14.83
N THR A 124 15.81 1.44 -14.26
CA THR A 124 15.95 2.89 -14.34
C THR A 124 16.88 3.49 -13.27
N ARG A 125 17.11 2.79 -12.14
CA ARG A 125 18.11 3.19 -11.11
C ARG A 125 19.54 3.32 -11.62
N LYS A 126 19.87 2.79 -12.82
CA LYS A 126 21.18 3.01 -13.48
C LYS A 126 21.48 4.50 -13.69
N ASN A 127 20.45 5.34 -13.65
CA ASN A 127 20.53 6.80 -13.72
C ASN A 127 20.65 7.49 -12.35
N SER A 128 20.89 6.74 -11.27
CA SER A 128 21.10 7.26 -9.91
C SER A 128 22.55 7.10 -9.45
N ILE A 129 23.01 7.92 -8.51
CA ILE A 129 24.25 7.70 -7.74
C ILE A 129 23.85 7.55 -6.27
N ASN A 130 24.24 6.46 -5.62
CA ASN A 130 23.82 6.14 -4.25
C ASN A 130 22.28 6.12 -4.03
N ASN A 131 21.49 5.83 -5.07
CA ASN A 131 20.02 5.89 -5.09
C ASN A 131 19.43 7.32 -5.01
N LEU A 132 20.23 8.35 -5.21
CA LEU A 132 19.78 9.73 -5.45
C LEU A 132 19.75 10.01 -6.95
N TYR A 133 18.81 10.82 -7.41
CA TYR A 133 18.80 11.30 -8.79
C TYR A 133 20.13 12.01 -9.10
N LYS A 134 20.72 11.71 -10.26
CA LYS A 134 21.99 12.33 -10.68
C LYS A 134 21.87 13.84 -10.87
N GLU A 135 20.72 14.30 -11.34
CA GLU A 135 20.44 15.73 -11.55
C GLU A 135 20.46 16.52 -10.24
N ASP A 136 19.92 15.96 -9.16
CA ASP A 136 19.87 16.62 -7.85
C ASP A 136 21.20 16.64 -7.08
N LEU A 137 22.28 16.07 -7.64
CA LEU A 137 23.58 15.96 -6.96
C LEU A 137 24.61 17.02 -7.36
N PHE A 138 24.40 17.69 -8.50
CA PHE A 138 25.39 18.60 -9.09
C PHE A 138 24.85 20.02 -9.33
N ASP A 139 23.68 20.33 -8.77
CA ASP A 139 23.16 21.69 -8.56
C ASP A 139 23.70 22.29 -7.25
#